data_AF-A0A7S2KT68-F1
#
_entry.id   AF-A0A7S2KT68-F1
#
_cell.length_a   1.000
_cell.length_b   1.000
_cell.length_c   1.000
_cell.angle_alpha   90.00
_cell.angle_beta   90.00
_cell.angle_gamma   90.00
#
_symmetry.space_group_name_H-M   'P 1'
#
loop_
_entity.id
_entity.type
_entity.pdbx_description
1 polymer ?
#
loop_
_entity_poly.entity_id
_entity_poly.type
_entity_poly.pdbx_seq_one_letter_code
_entity_poly.pdbx_strand_id
1 'polypeptide(L)'
;GEFRIGMVADKYGGAKVTMILIVWCSAAAIATAELVKATGKLDKPEENFGYFIFCFLNLFFCTGAMNGTTFRTIGVLFSKDLAGPVLGWSSAIASYGAFVIPAMFGVAISVDKPETALYGLFGFYIICGILNFWYYIRPGAERPGV
;
A
#
# COMPACT_ATOMS: atom_id res chain seq x y z
N GLY A 1 3.92 -16.04 0.29
CA GLY A 1 4.65 -14.76 0.16
C GLY A 1 4.86 -14.09 1.50
N GLU A 2 3.77 -13.90 2.24
CA GLU A 2 3.70 -13.15 3.52
C GLU A 2 4.65 -13.68 4.62
N PHE A 3 4.83 -15.00 4.72
CA PHE A 3 5.73 -15.62 5.70
C PHE A 3 7.19 -15.13 5.61
N ARG A 4 7.72 -14.93 4.40
CA ARG A 4 9.12 -14.47 4.19
C ARG A 4 9.29 -12.99 4.53
N ILE A 5 8.27 -12.18 4.30
CA ILE A 5 8.30 -10.73 4.59
C ILE A 5 8.20 -10.50 6.11
N GLY A 6 7.42 -11.35 6.80
CA GLY A 6 7.45 -11.49 8.26
C GLY A 6 8.88 -11.71 8.77
N MET A 7 9.57 -12.75 8.28
CA MET A 7 10.95 -13.04 8.70
C MET A 7 11.95 -11.90 8.44
N VAL A 8 11.77 -11.14 7.35
CA VAL A 8 12.61 -9.96 7.04
C VAL A 8 12.34 -8.84 8.03
N ALA A 9 11.07 -8.54 8.32
CA ALA A 9 10.72 -7.55 9.34
C ALA A 9 11.13 -7.99 10.76
N ASP A 10 11.27 -9.30 11.03
CA ASP A 10 11.79 -9.84 12.30
C ASP A 10 13.27 -9.49 12.48
N LYS A 11 14.00 -9.42 11.37
CA LYS A 11 15.43 -9.14 11.37
C LYS A 11 15.78 -7.64 11.30
N TYR A 12 14.98 -6.84 10.60
CA TYR A 12 15.32 -5.45 10.26
C TYR A 12 14.39 -4.38 10.88
N GLY A 13 13.35 -4.78 11.62
CA GLY A 13 12.34 -3.88 12.20
C GLY A 13 11.16 -3.65 11.25
N GLY A 14 9.95 -3.86 11.73
CA GLY A 14 8.71 -3.81 10.95
C GLY A 14 8.49 -2.45 10.30
N ALA A 15 8.77 -1.34 10.99
CA ALA A 15 8.61 0.00 10.47
C ALA A 15 9.53 0.32 9.29
N LYS A 16 10.79 -0.18 9.30
CA LYS A 16 11.73 0.02 8.19
C LYS A 16 11.32 -0.77 6.96
N VAL A 17 10.88 -2.01 7.14
CA VAL A 17 10.37 -2.83 6.03
C VAL A 17 9.08 -2.22 5.47
N THR A 18 8.18 -1.75 6.34
CA THR A 18 6.98 -1.00 5.93
C THR A 18 7.35 0.23 5.11
N MET A 19 8.39 0.99 5.48
CA MET A 19 8.84 2.14 4.68
C MET A 19 9.30 1.73 3.28
N ILE A 20 10.10 0.68 3.15
CA ILE A 20 10.56 0.17 1.85
C ILE A 20 9.36 -0.24 0.99
N LEU A 21 8.40 -0.94 1.58
CA LEU A 21 7.18 -1.35 0.89
C LEU A 21 6.31 -0.14 0.51
N ILE A 22 6.24 0.91 1.33
CA ILE A 22 5.54 2.15 0.98
C ILE A 22 6.18 2.81 -0.23
N VAL A 23 7.51 2.91 -0.26
CA VAL A 23 8.23 3.49 -1.41
C VAL A 23 8.00 2.66 -2.68
N TRP A 24 8.09 1.33 -2.58
CA TRP A 24 7.80 0.44 -3.70
C TRP A 24 6.34 0.59 -4.17
N CYS A 25 5.37 0.50 -3.26
CA CYS A 25 3.94 0.61 -3.60
C CYS A 25 3.62 1.96 -4.26
N SER A 26 4.25 3.03 -3.78
CA SER A 26 4.13 4.37 -4.36
C SER A 26 4.67 4.42 -5.79
N ALA A 27 5.86 3.86 -6.02
CA ALA A 27 6.44 3.77 -7.35
C ALA A 27 5.60 2.91 -8.31
N ALA A 28 5.07 1.78 -7.83
CA ALA A 28 4.17 0.91 -8.59
C ALA A 28 2.86 1.63 -8.95
N ALA A 29 2.29 2.42 -8.03
CA ALA A 29 1.07 3.20 -8.28
C ALA A 29 1.29 4.25 -9.37
N ILE A 30 2.37 5.04 -9.30
CA ILE A 30 2.73 6.00 -10.36
C ILE A 30 3.00 5.29 -11.68
N ALA A 31 3.78 4.22 -11.69
CA ALA A 31 4.10 3.49 -12.91
C ALA A 31 2.82 2.96 -13.59
N THR A 32 1.89 2.43 -12.80
CA THR A 32 0.59 1.97 -13.31
C THR A 32 -0.24 3.16 -13.83
N ALA A 33 -0.24 4.29 -13.14
CA ALA A 33 -0.98 5.49 -13.55
C ALA A 33 -0.48 6.03 -14.89
N GLU A 34 0.83 6.16 -15.06
CA GLU A 34 1.45 6.64 -16.29
C GLU A 34 1.25 5.63 -17.44
N LEU A 35 1.32 4.33 -17.16
CA LEU A 35 1.00 3.29 -18.15
C LEU A 35 -0.44 3.41 -18.64
N VAL A 36 -1.42 3.54 -17.73
CA VAL A 36 -2.84 3.68 -18.08
C VAL A 36 -3.07 4.95 -18.92
N LYS A 37 -2.51 6.08 -18.50
CA LYS A 37 -2.61 7.36 -19.20
C LYS A 37 -1.96 7.34 -20.59
N ALA A 38 -0.83 6.67 -20.75
CA ALA A 38 -0.17 6.52 -22.03
C ALA A 38 -0.96 5.57 -22.95
N THR A 39 -1.45 4.47 -22.39
CA THR A 39 -2.23 3.45 -23.12
C THR A 39 -3.55 4.01 -23.65
N GLY A 40 -4.22 4.87 -22.89
CA GLY A 40 -5.47 5.52 -23.33
C GLY A 40 -5.35 6.42 -24.55
N LYS A 41 -4.14 6.71 -25.04
CA LYS A 41 -3.87 7.53 -26.24
C LYS A 41 -3.51 6.69 -27.48
N LEU A 42 -3.40 5.38 -27.34
CA LEU A 42 -3.00 4.49 -28.43
C LEU A 42 -4.20 4.08 -29.27
N ASP A 43 -3.96 3.83 -30.56
CA ASP A 43 -4.98 3.28 -31.47
C ASP A 43 -5.32 1.82 -31.14
N LYS A 44 -4.40 1.10 -30.48
CA LYS A 44 -4.53 -0.31 -30.05
C LYS A 44 -4.11 -0.48 -28.58
N PRO A 45 -4.90 0.02 -27.62
CA PRO A 45 -4.57 -0.02 -26.19
C PRO A 45 -4.40 -1.44 -25.63
N GLU A 46 -5.02 -2.44 -26.24
CA GLU A 46 -4.96 -3.85 -25.83
C GLU A 46 -3.56 -4.46 -25.92
N GLU A 47 -2.66 -3.91 -26.75
CA GLU A 47 -1.27 -4.35 -26.83
C GLU A 47 -0.52 -4.14 -25.51
N ASN A 48 -0.97 -3.20 -24.68
CA ASN A 48 -0.40 -2.93 -23.36
C ASN A 48 -1.03 -3.74 -22.23
N PHE A 49 -2.03 -4.60 -22.51
CA PHE A 49 -2.74 -5.36 -21.47
C PHE A 49 -1.80 -6.23 -20.62
N GLY A 50 -0.79 -6.85 -21.25
CA GLY A 50 0.22 -7.63 -20.52
C GLY A 50 1.02 -6.80 -19.52
N TYR A 51 1.46 -5.60 -19.92
CA TYR A 51 2.14 -4.66 -19.02
C TYR A 51 1.21 -4.17 -17.91
N PHE A 52 -0.06 -3.90 -18.23
CA PHE A 52 -1.05 -3.50 -17.23
C PHE A 52 -1.21 -4.59 -16.15
N ILE A 53 -1.40 -5.85 -16.55
CA ILE A 53 -1.52 -6.98 -15.62
C ILE A 53 -0.26 -7.11 -14.76
N PHE A 54 0.92 -6.99 -15.35
CA PHE A 54 2.18 -7.05 -14.59
C PHE A 54 2.25 -5.93 -13.52
N CYS A 55 1.99 -4.68 -13.90
CA CYS A 55 2.00 -3.54 -12.98
C CYS A 55 0.94 -3.69 -11.89
N PHE A 56 -0.26 -4.15 -12.24
CA PHE A 56 -1.36 -4.34 -11.31
C PHE A 56 -1.07 -5.47 -10.30
N LEU A 57 -0.52 -6.61 -10.76
CA LEU A 57 -0.09 -7.69 -9.88
C LEU A 57 1.06 -7.26 -8.96
N ASN A 58 2.00 -6.45 -9.46
CA ASN A 58 3.08 -5.87 -8.65
C ASN A 58 2.52 -4.98 -7.52
N LEU A 59 1.54 -4.13 -7.85
CA LEU A 59 0.84 -3.29 -6.88
C LEU A 59 0.11 -4.13 -5.83
N PHE A 60 -0.64 -5.15 -6.24
CA PHE A 60 -1.34 -6.08 -5.34
C PHE A 60 -0.39 -6.86 -4.42
N PHE A 61 0.73 -7.30 -4.95
CA PHE A 61 1.76 -7.98 -4.16
C PHE A 61 2.32 -7.04 -3.08
N CYS A 62 2.65 -5.81 -3.46
CA CYS A 62 3.23 -4.85 -2.53
C CYS A 62 2.24 -4.41 -1.44
N THR A 63 0.96 -4.20 -1.76
CA THR A 63 -0.08 -3.89 -0.77
C THR A 63 -0.32 -5.05 0.19
N GLY A 64 -0.39 -6.29 -0.32
CA GLY A 64 -0.50 -7.49 0.53
C GLY A 64 0.68 -7.64 1.49
N ALA A 65 1.90 -7.42 0.99
CA ALA A 65 3.11 -7.40 1.82
C ALA A 65 3.04 -6.34 2.94
N MET A 66 2.56 -5.14 2.63
CA MET A 66 2.44 -4.02 3.56
C MET A 66 1.40 -4.27 4.66
N ASN A 67 0.30 -4.96 4.35
CA ASN A 67 -0.68 -5.39 5.35
C ASN A 67 -0.04 -6.34 6.37
N GLY A 68 0.74 -7.31 5.89
CA GLY A 68 1.44 -8.26 6.74
C GLY A 68 2.42 -7.60 7.71
N THR A 69 3.19 -6.60 7.26
CA THR A 69 4.10 -5.86 8.15
C THR A 69 3.35 -4.99 9.14
N THR A 70 2.26 -4.34 8.72
CA THR A 70 1.43 -3.49 9.59
C THR A 70 0.77 -4.28 10.71
N PHE A 71 0.15 -5.42 10.40
CA PHE A 71 -0.46 -6.29 11.42
C PHE A 71 0.57 -6.83 12.41
N ARG A 72 1.77 -7.14 11.92
CA ARG A 72 2.86 -7.54 12.79
C ARG A 72 3.34 -6.40 13.68
N THR A 73 3.46 -5.17 13.17
CA THR A 73 3.75 -3.98 13.96
C THR A 73 2.73 -3.81 15.09
N ILE A 74 1.44 -4.00 14.83
CA ILE A 74 0.40 -3.99 15.88
C ILE A 74 0.68 -5.07 16.94
N GLY A 75 1.02 -6.29 16.51
CA GLY A 75 1.30 -7.41 17.41
C GLY A 75 2.51 -7.20 18.33
N VAL A 76 3.52 -6.45 17.91
CA VAL A 76 4.70 -6.14 18.75
C VAL A 76 4.53 -4.88 19.59
N LEU A 77 3.61 -3.99 19.21
CA LEU A 77 3.46 -2.68 19.79
C LEU A 77 2.51 -2.64 21.00
N PHE A 78 1.56 -3.56 21.06
CA PHE A 78 0.57 -3.65 22.12
C PHE A 78 0.81 -4.89 22.99
N SER A 79 0.39 -4.82 24.25
CA SER A 79 0.37 -5.98 25.15
C SER A 79 -0.57 -7.07 24.61
N LYS A 80 -0.36 -8.32 25.03
CA LYS A 80 -1.11 -9.48 24.50
C LYS A 80 -2.62 -9.36 24.64
N ASP A 81 -3.10 -8.70 25.70
CA ASP A 81 -4.50 -8.42 26.00
C ASP A 81 -5.11 -7.36 25.07
N LEU A 82 -4.30 -6.44 24.53
CA LEU A 82 -4.75 -5.36 23.64
C LEU A 82 -4.49 -5.63 22.16
N ALA A 83 -3.48 -6.45 21.83
CA ALA A 83 -3.08 -6.70 20.44
C ALA A 83 -4.22 -7.26 19.59
N GLY A 84 -4.97 -8.24 20.11
CA GLY A 84 -6.13 -8.82 19.43
C GLY A 84 -7.25 -7.80 19.16
N PRO A 85 -7.76 -7.10 20.19
CA PRO A 85 -8.75 -6.04 20.02
C PRO A 85 -8.31 -4.92 19.07
N VAL A 86 -7.07 -4.43 19.17
CA VAL A 86 -6.55 -3.36 18.30
C VAL A 86 -6.42 -3.84 16.85
N LEU A 87 -5.96 -5.07 16.65
CA LEU A 87 -5.88 -5.69 15.31
C LEU A 87 -7.27 -5.81 14.68
N GLY A 88 -8.27 -6.27 15.45
CA GLY A 88 -9.65 -6.41 14.99
C GLY A 88 -10.27 -5.08 14.59
N TRP A 89 -10.13 -4.05 15.43
CA TRP A 89 -10.64 -2.71 15.14
C TRP A 89 -9.95 -2.07 13.92
N SER A 90 -8.63 -2.20 13.82
CA SER A 90 -7.86 -1.71 12.66
C SER A 90 -8.26 -2.44 11.37
N SER A 91 -8.50 -3.75 11.44
CA SER A 91 -8.94 -4.56 10.30
C SER A 91 -10.36 -4.19 9.84
N ALA A 92 -11.26 -3.86 10.78
CA ALA A 92 -12.59 -3.37 10.45
C ALA A 92 -12.51 -2.06 9.65
N ILE A 93 -11.65 -1.12 10.07
CA ILE A 93 -11.42 0.11 9.29
C ILE A 93 -10.83 -0.20 7.91
N ALA A 94 -9.83 -1.09 7.84
CA ALA A 94 -9.19 -1.46 6.58
C ALA A 94 -10.17 -2.10 5.58
N SER A 95 -11.18 -2.84 6.07
CA SER A 95 -12.20 -3.50 5.24
C SER A 95 -13.03 -2.54 4.39
N TYR A 96 -13.22 -1.28 4.83
CA TYR A 96 -13.88 -0.24 4.02
C TYR A 96 -13.14 0.01 2.70
N GLY A 97 -11.85 -0.31 2.61
CA GLY A 97 -11.08 -0.23 1.37
C GLY A 97 -11.68 -1.03 0.21
N ALA A 98 -12.34 -2.17 0.51
CA ALA A 98 -13.01 -2.99 -0.51
C ALA A 98 -14.19 -2.28 -1.18
N PHE A 99 -14.78 -1.27 -0.52
CA PHE A 99 -15.81 -0.41 -1.09
C PHE A 99 -15.20 0.87 -1.69
N VAL A 100 -14.28 1.51 -0.97
CA VAL A 100 -13.70 2.80 -1.36
C VAL A 100 -12.91 2.69 -2.66
N ILE A 101 -12.09 1.64 -2.84
CA ILE A 101 -11.24 1.52 -4.03
C ILE A 101 -12.08 1.33 -5.31
N PRO A 102 -13.05 0.39 -5.40
CA PRO A 102 -13.91 0.31 -6.58
C PRO A 102 -14.71 1.58 -6.84
N ALA A 103 -15.21 2.26 -5.80
CA ALA A 103 -15.92 3.53 -5.94
C ALA A 103 -15.01 4.63 -6.52
N MET A 104 -13.77 4.75 -6.05
CA MET A 104 -12.77 5.69 -6.60
C MET A 104 -12.50 5.44 -8.08
N PHE A 105 -12.30 4.18 -8.47
CA PHE A 105 -12.13 3.82 -9.89
C PHE A 105 -13.40 4.11 -10.70
N GLY A 106 -14.59 3.85 -10.16
CA GLY A 106 -15.86 4.15 -10.81
C GLY A 106 -16.04 5.64 -11.13
N VAL A 107 -15.67 6.52 -10.19
CA VAL A 107 -15.67 7.98 -10.42
C VAL A 107 -14.60 8.38 -11.44
N ALA A 108 -13.39 7.82 -11.35
CA ALA A 108 -12.31 8.14 -12.29
C ALA A 108 -12.64 7.74 -13.73
N ILE A 109 -13.30 6.60 -13.91
CA ILE A 109 -13.77 6.11 -15.22
C ILE A 109 -14.91 6.97 -15.74
N SER A 110 -15.85 7.43 -14.90
CA SER A 110 -16.98 8.24 -15.35
C SER A 110 -16.57 9.63 -15.87
N VAL A 111 -15.38 10.11 -15.51
CA VAL A 111 -14.78 11.36 -16.01
C VAL A 111 -13.68 11.13 -17.05
N ASP A 112 -13.59 9.90 -17.60
CA ASP A 112 -12.62 9.48 -18.63
C ASP A 112 -11.14 9.71 -18.25
N LYS A 113 -10.84 9.57 -16.96
CA LYS A 113 -9.47 9.73 -16.43
C LYS A 113 -9.15 8.63 -15.40
N PRO A 114 -9.16 7.34 -15.78
CA PRO A 114 -8.98 6.22 -14.86
C PRO A 114 -7.64 6.26 -14.08
N GLU A 115 -6.60 6.90 -14.64
CA GLU A 115 -5.31 7.09 -13.98
C GLU A 115 -5.40 7.96 -12.71
N THR A 116 -6.44 8.80 -12.57
CA THR A 116 -6.60 9.68 -11.42
C THR A 116 -6.84 8.92 -10.12
N ALA A 117 -7.48 7.74 -10.18
CA ALA A 117 -7.62 6.86 -9.01
C ALA A 117 -6.25 6.36 -8.50
N LEU A 118 -5.33 6.07 -9.42
CA LEU A 118 -3.97 5.60 -9.11
C LEU A 118 -3.09 6.74 -8.55
N TYR A 119 -3.24 7.98 -9.04
CA TYR A 119 -2.60 9.14 -8.40
C TYR A 119 -3.14 9.40 -6.99
N GLY A 120 -4.44 9.19 -6.77
CA GLY A 120 -5.05 9.23 -5.43
C GLY A 120 -4.42 8.21 -4.48
N LEU A 121 -4.25 6.97 -4.95
CA LEU A 121 -3.54 5.91 -4.21
C LEU A 121 -2.08 6.28 -3.91
N PHE A 122 -1.36 6.83 -4.89
CA PHE A 122 0.00 7.33 -4.67
C PHE A 122 0.05 8.39 -3.56
N GLY A 123 -0.84 9.39 -3.61
CA GLY A 123 -0.93 10.42 -2.57
C GLY A 123 -1.20 9.84 -1.19
N PHE A 124 -2.09 8.85 -1.10
CA PHE A 124 -2.36 8.12 0.14
C PHE A 124 -1.11 7.40 0.67
N TYR A 125 -0.36 6.70 -0.19
CA TYR A 125 0.87 6.02 0.23
C TYR A 125 1.95 6.99 0.70
N ILE A 126 2.08 8.18 0.10
CA ILE A 126 2.99 9.23 0.60
C ILE A 126 2.60 9.68 2.01
N ILE A 127 1.30 9.89 2.26
CA ILE A 127 0.82 10.23 3.61
C ILE A 127 1.16 9.10 4.60
N CYS A 128 0.91 7.84 4.25
CA CYS A 128 1.31 6.69 5.06
C CYS A 128 2.82 6.67 5.33
N GLY A 129 3.63 6.99 4.33
CA GLY A 129 5.09 7.09 4.44
C GLY A 129 5.50 8.16 5.45
N ILE A 130 4.93 9.36 5.35
CA ILE A 130 5.19 10.46 6.28
C ILE A 130 4.84 10.03 7.72
N LEU A 131 3.67 9.40 7.92
CA LEU A 131 3.26 8.92 9.24
C LEU A 131 4.21 7.84 9.77
N ASN A 132 4.56 6.85 8.94
CA ASN A 132 5.47 5.79 9.33
C ASN A 132 6.86 6.35 9.69
N PHE A 133 7.33 7.35 8.94
CA PHE A 133 8.57 8.06 9.27
C PHE A 133 8.46 8.78 10.62
N TRP A 134 7.42 9.59 10.80
CA TRP A 134 7.24 10.46 11.97
C TRP A 134 7.12 9.68 13.28
N TYR A 135 6.38 8.57 13.28
CA TYR A 135 6.12 7.80 14.50
C TYR A 135 7.17 6.73 14.81
N TYR A 136 7.86 6.20 13.79
CA TYR A 136 8.70 5.00 13.98
C TYR A 136 10.16 5.12 13.52
N ILE A 137 10.48 5.97 12.54
CA ILE A 137 11.83 6.01 11.94
C ILE A 137 12.62 7.28 12.30
N ARG A 138 11.96 8.43 12.50
CA ARG A 138 12.64 9.71 12.75
C ARG A 138 13.61 9.60 13.96
N PRO A 139 14.71 10.38 13.98
CA PRO A 139 15.50 10.54 15.20
C PRO A 139 14.60 11.02 16.35
N GLY A 140 14.59 10.30 17.47
CA GLY A 140 13.67 10.59 18.59
C GLY A 140 12.20 10.22 18.30
N ALA A 141 11.96 9.24 17.43
CA ALA A 141 10.63 8.66 17.23
C ALA A 141 10.03 8.20 18.56
N GLU A 142 8.71 8.31 18.69
CA GLU A 142 7.99 7.92 19.91
C GLU A 142 8.09 6.42 20.16
N ARG A 143 8.17 5.62 19.08
CA ARG A 143 8.23 4.15 19.12
C ARG A 143 9.33 3.64 18.18
N PRO A 144 10.61 3.83 18.53
CA PRO A 144 11.72 3.40 17.69
C PRO A 144 11.89 1.87 17.75
N GLY A 145 11.97 1.20 16.61
CA GLY A 145 12.37 -0.22 16.53
C GLY A 145 11.25 -1.26 16.54
N VAL A 146 10.00 -0.86 16.34
CA VAL A 146 8.93 -1.80 15.91
C VAL A 146 9.08 -2.22 14.46
#